data_AF-A0A519SB65-F1
#
_entry.id   AF-A0A519SB65-F1
#
_cell.length_a   1.000
_cell.length_b   1.000
_cell.length_c   1.000
_cell.angle_alpha   90.00
_cell.angle_beta   90.00
_cell.angle_gamma   90.00
#
_symmetry.space_group_name_H-M   'P 1'
#
loop_
_entity.id
_entity.type
_entity.pdbx_description
1 polymer ?
#
loop_
_entity_poly.entity_id
_entity_poly.type
_entity_poly.pdbx_seq_one_letter_code
_entity_poly.pdbx_strand_id
1 'polypeptide(L)'
;MESENLVGEVLFREEFSELKSEGIIGFYKSCVVTNYYVHNTETNKYYNFFSRILFSEKEFKDSGLVHGKKTYTLDKKHKLCYGQFTQTIEMASTGLDELFSSKFTKTSGLNNLQVSVNKCIPKQYSPNSGRIAKALDVNPNGDYFLELFDQKKDVIKPFYSKLQGVKFTKFAEEAKKENGIDISLITDKAGGILYQFPATIVNLDVKCPSSTLLTVSFDWHSKLTSVPEALIQIQGNIGHVITAAVNEEYNKKKTQEITITNSDGNLKLSLYLKSPNLIISSADLSYPRITSLRAGGMYDHKVRIFEVDGKKETISIVGYNSQPTNGEDYLRYISANTYSEEKKFLEQTLAFKQYSIGSRGDALSDIRKLISSHDRGAVYLWDPFLRSNDIMETLYYSSNQNSQLRAIGAITDASKLVYEKKVPQASEKIEQIYQIVNSSLQDL
;
A
#
# COMPACT_ATOMS: atom_id res chain seq x y z
N MET A 1 -11.26 -24.61 -15.67
CA MET A 1 -10.82 -24.78 -14.27
C MET A 1 -9.61 -25.70 -14.12
N GLU A 2 -9.66 -27.02 -14.29
CA GLU A 2 -8.44 -27.86 -14.19
C GLU A 2 -7.41 -27.59 -15.31
N SER A 3 -7.88 -27.39 -16.55
CA SER A 3 -7.02 -27.05 -17.69
C SER A 3 -6.37 -25.67 -17.57
N GLU A 4 -7.11 -24.66 -17.09
CA GLU A 4 -6.60 -23.29 -16.88
C GLU A 4 -5.55 -23.23 -15.77
N ASN A 5 -5.72 -24.03 -14.71
CA ASN A 5 -4.75 -24.08 -13.62
C ASN A 5 -3.44 -24.72 -14.09
N LEU A 6 -3.52 -25.79 -14.89
CA LEU A 6 -2.34 -26.43 -15.48
C LEU A 6 -1.57 -25.49 -16.42
N VAL A 7 -2.27 -24.74 -17.28
CA VAL A 7 -1.64 -23.71 -18.14
C VAL A 7 -0.99 -22.62 -17.29
N GLY A 8 -1.65 -22.18 -16.22
CA GLY A 8 -1.10 -21.21 -15.28
C GLY A 8 0.18 -21.68 -14.58
N GLU A 9 0.23 -22.96 -14.17
CA GLU A 9 1.43 -23.55 -13.58
C GLU A 9 2.61 -23.64 -14.55
N VAL A 10 2.36 -24.06 -15.80
CA VAL A 10 3.41 -24.14 -16.84
C VAL A 10 4.00 -22.75 -17.10
N LEU A 11 3.15 -21.76 -17.36
CA LEU A 11 3.59 -20.38 -17.59
C LEU A 11 4.38 -19.82 -16.38
N PHE A 12 3.88 -20.06 -15.16
CA PHE A 12 4.55 -19.62 -13.95
C PHE A 12 5.97 -20.19 -13.83
N ARG A 13 6.16 -21.46 -14.21
CA ARG A 13 7.48 -22.13 -14.19
C ARG A 13 8.44 -21.58 -15.23
N GLU A 14 7.94 -21.30 -16.43
CA GLU A 14 8.72 -20.68 -17.50
C GLU A 14 9.20 -19.28 -17.09
N GLU A 15 8.28 -18.45 -16.57
CA GLU A 15 8.61 -17.11 -16.09
C GLU A 15 9.53 -17.14 -14.85
N PHE A 16 9.33 -18.08 -13.93
CA PHE A 16 10.24 -18.29 -12.80
C PHE A 16 11.65 -18.63 -13.28
N SER A 17 11.77 -19.50 -14.29
CA SER A 17 13.06 -19.87 -14.88
C SER A 17 13.71 -18.70 -15.61
N GLU A 18 12.94 -17.92 -16.38
CA GLU A 18 13.43 -16.74 -17.09
C GLU A 18 14.00 -15.70 -16.12
N LEU A 19 13.21 -15.30 -15.11
CA LEU A 19 13.59 -14.25 -14.16
C LEU A 19 14.77 -14.67 -13.27
N LYS A 20 14.89 -15.96 -12.94
CA LYS A 20 15.98 -16.51 -12.13
C LYS A 20 17.30 -16.63 -12.90
N SER A 21 17.25 -16.66 -14.24
CA SER A 21 18.42 -16.93 -15.07
C SER A 21 19.45 -15.79 -14.96
N GLU A 22 20.72 -16.17 -14.81
CA GLU A 22 21.80 -15.20 -14.63
C GLU A 22 21.92 -14.26 -15.83
N GLY A 23 22.09 -12.97 -15.55
CA GLY A 23 22.32 -11.95 -16.58
C GLY A 23 21.06 -11.49 -17.32
N ILE A 24 19.88 -12.04 -17.01
CA ILE A 24 18.60 -11.53 -17.54
C ILE A 24 18.21 -10.23 -16.81
N ILE A 25 17.91 -10.31 -15.51
CA ILE A 25 17.60 -9.13 -14.69
C ILE A 25 18.49 -9.00 -13.45
N GLY A 26 19.32 -10.00 -13.16
CA GLY A 26 20.27 -9.99 -12.04
C GLY A 26 21.16 -11.23 -12.03
N PHE A 27 22.09 -11.29 -11.08
CA PHE A 27 22.99 -12.43 -10.85
C PHE A 27 22.77 -13.00 -9.45
N TYR A 28 21.57 -13.54 -9.22
CA TYR A 28 21.16 -14.05 -7.92
C TYR A 28 22.00 -15.25 -7.50
N LYS A 29 22.24 -15.37 -6.19
CA LYS A 29 23.01 -16.47 -5.57
C LYS A 29 22.30 -17.10 -4.37
N SER A 30 21.36 -16.38 -3.75
CA SER A 30 20.60 -16.86 -2.62
C SER A 30 19.19 -16.29 -2.60
N CYS A 31 18.36 -16.85 -1.72
CA CYS A 31 17.03 -16.35 -1.44
C CYS A 31 16.87 -16.05 0.05
N VAL A 32 16.18 -14.97 0.38
CA VAL A 32 15.71 -14.66 1.74
C VAL A 32 14.22 -14.98 1.80
N VAL A 33 13.85 -15.98 2.58
CA VAL A 33 12.47 -16.37 2.82
C VAL A 33 11.97 -15.66 4.07
N THR A 34 10.87 -14.94 3.96
CA THR A 34 10.18 -14.29 5.08
C THR A 34 8.76 -14.83 5.16
N ASN A 35 8.45 -15.53 6.25
CA ASN A 35 7.15 -16.10 6.50
C ASN A 35 6.43 -15.31 7.58
N TYR A 36 5.22 -14.87 7.29
CA TYR A 36 4.22 -14.44 8.26
C TYR A 36 3.22 -15.57 8.42
N TYR A 37 2.99 -16.00 9.64
CA TYR A 37 2.20 -17.21 9.88
C TYR A 37 1.49 -17.17 11.23
N VAL A 38 0.40 -17.92 11.32
CA VAL A 38 -0.27 -18.22 12.58
C VAL A 38 0.29 -19.53 13.12
N HIS A 39 0.84 -19.51 14.33
CA HIS A 39 1.29 -20.68 15.08
C HIS A 39 0.20 -21.13 16.04
N ASN A 40 -0.22 -22.38 15.93
CA ASN A 40 -1.05 -23.04 16.94
C ASN A 40 -0.14 -23.70 17.99
N THR A 41 -0.15 -23.15 19.20
CA THR A 41 0.77 -23.53 20.28
C THR A 41 0.44 -24.89 20.92
N GLU A 42 -0.75 -25.43 20.70
CA GLU A 42 -1.14 -26.76 21.23
C GLU A 42 -0.76 -27.89 20.27
N THR A 43 -0.98 -27.70 18.98
CA THR A 43 -0.76 -28.72 17.94
C THR A 43 0.58 -28.57 17.22
N ASN A 44 1.30 -27.47 17.48
CA ASN A 44 2.51 -27.07 16.78
C ASN A 44 2.34 -27.00 15.24
N LYS A 45 1.13 -26.68 14.78
CA LYS A 45 0.82 -26.44 13.36
C LYS A 45 1.00 -24.96 13.02
N TYR A 46 1.41 -24.70 11.79
CA TYR A 46 1.60 -23.34 11.27
C TYR A 46 0.67 -23.11 10.09
N TYR A 47 0.08 -21.92 9.99
CA TYR A 47 -0.81 -21.55 8.90
C TYR A 47 -0.23 -20.33 8.20
N ASN A 48 0.01 -20.42 6.89
CA ASN A 48 0.58 -19.32 6.13
C ASN A 48 -0.38 -18.12 6.13
N PHE A 49 0.10 -16.97 6.60
CA PHE A 49 -0.58 -15.70 6.41
C PHE A 49 -0.02 -14.97 5.19
N PHE A 50 1.30 -14.95 4.99
CA PHE A 50 1.93 -14.41 3.80
C PHE A 50 3.40 -14.85 3.77
N SER A 51 3.88 -15.32 2.64
CA SER A 51 5.30 -15.66 2.47
C SER A 51 5.92 -14.87 1.33
N ARG A 52 7.13 -14.38 1.52
CA ARG A 52 7.95 -13.72 0.50
C ARG A 52 9.27 -14.45 0.33
N ILE A 53 9.64 -14.77 -0.90
CA ILE A 53 10.93 -15.33 -1.28
C ILE A 53 11.65 -14.28 -2.12
N LEU A 54 12.61 -13.56 -1.51
CA LEU A 54 13.39 -12.52 -2.16
C LEU A 54 14.68 -13.10 -2.74
N PHE A 55 14.87 -13.01 -4.05
CA PHE A 55 16.12 -13.36 -4.69
C PHE A 55 17.17 -12.27 -4.46
N SER A 56 18.42 -12.69 -4.23
CA SER A 56 19.51 -11.80 -3.84
C SER A 56 20.82 -12.25 -4.46
N GLU A 57 21.64 -11.30 -4.89
CA GLU A 57 23.00 -11.56 -5.38
C GLU A 57 24.01 -11.87 -4.27
N LYS A 58 23.60 -11.77 -3.00
CA LYS A 58 24.44 -12.10 -1.85
C LYS A 58 24.71 -13.61 -1.84
N GLU A 59 25.94 -13.98 -1.50
CA GLU A 59 26.30 -15.38 -1.26
C GLU A 59 25.39 -16.02 -0.22
N PHE A 60 25.05 -17.29 -0.44
CA PHE A 60 24.30 -18.05 0.55
C PHE A 60 25.11 -18.17 1.85
N LYS A 61 24.48 -17.81 2.95
CA LYS A 61 24.97 -18.05 4.31
C LYS A 61 23.80 -18.59 5.12
N ASP A 62 23.89 -19.82 5.59
CA ASP A 62 22.85 -20.39 6.42
C ASP A 62 22.67 -19.55 7.70
N SER A 63 21.49 -18.97 7.85
CA SER A 63 21.13 -18.18 9.02
C SER A 63 20.38 -18.98 10.08
N GLY A 64 19.92 -20.19 9.75
CA GLY A 64 18.79 -20.82 10.43
C GLY A 64 17.53 -19.94 10.40
N LEU A 65 16.46 -20.44 11.02
CA LEU A 65 15.23 -19.67 11.18
C LEU A 65 15.38 -18.61 12.28
N VAL A 66 15.38 -17.35 11.90
CA VAL A 66 15.38 -16.19 12.80
C VAL A 66 13.94 -15.73 13.00
N HIS A 67 13.42 -15.91 14.20
CA HIS A 67 12.09 -15.44 14.56
C HIS A 67 12.08 -13.93 14.86
N GLY A 68 10.99 -13.26 14.48
CA GLY A 68 10.74 -11.89 14.89
C GLY A 68 10.70 -11.73 16.41
N LYS A 69 11.15 -10.57 16.92
CA LYS A 69 11.25 -10.36 18.37
C LYS A 69 9.88 -10.37 19.06
N LYS A 70 8.84 -9.95 18.34
CA LYS A 70 7.47 -9.89 18.86
C LYS A 70 6.57 -10.91 18.18
N THR A 71 5.83 -11.62 19.02
CA THR A 71 4.69 -12.45 18.60
C THR A 71 3.41 -11.83 19.10
N TYR A 72 2.30 -12.13 18.43
CA TYR A 72 1.03 -11.51 18.71
C TYR A 72 -0.06 -12.55 18.99
N THR A 73 -0.56 -12.62 20.22
CA THR A 73 -1.60 -13.59 20.60
C THR A 73 -2.96 -13.24 19.98
N LEU A 74 -3.45 -14.11 19.08
CA LEU A 74 -4.78 -14.02 18.47
C LEU A 74 -5.86 -14.58 19.40
N ASP A 75 -5.56 -15.71 20.05
CA ASP A 75 -6.38 -16.33 21.10
C ASP A 75 -5.51 -17.23 21.99
N LYS A 76 -6.13 -18.00 22.90
CA LYS A 76 -5.42 -18.89 23.85
C LYS A 76 -4.46 -19.89 23.17
N LYS A 77 -4.73 -20.27 21.92
CA LYS A 77 -4.05 -21.33 21.18
C LYS A 77 -3.27 -20.81 19.98
N HIS A 78 -3.53 -19.59 19.52
CA HIS A 78 -2.99 -19.07 18.27
C HIS A 78 -2.19 -17.79 18.47
N LYS A 79 -1.00 -17.76 17.90
CA LYS A 79 -0.13 -16.57 17.84
C LYS A 79 0.20 -16.24 16.39
N LEU A 80 0.09 -14.97 16.02
CA LEU A 80 0.63 -14.45 14.79
C LEU A 80 2.12 -14.15 15.00
N CYS A 81 2.94 -14.68 14.12
CA CYS A 81 4.39 -14.65 14.19
C CYS A 81 4.94 -14.29 12.81
N TYR A 82 6.22 -13.92 12.76
CA TYR A 82 6.98 -13.99 11.53
C TYR A 82 8.38 -14.56 11.78
N GLY A 83 9.00 -15.07 10.73
CA GLY A 83 10.36 -15.58 10.76
C GLY A 83 11.03 -15.46 9.40
N GLN A 84 12.35 -15.36 9.41
CA GLN A 84 13.17 -15.21 8.22
C GLN A 84 14.32 -16.20 8.22
N PHE A 85 14.66 -16.74 7.06
CA PHE A 85 15.85 -17.55 6.86
C PHE A 85 16.38 -17.38 5.43
N THR A 86 17.62 -17.78 5.22
CA THR A 86 18.27 -17.82 3.92
C THR A 86 18.24 -19.24 3.35
N GLN A 87 18.15 -19.36 2.03
CA GLN A 87 18.27 -20.64 1.32
C GLN A 87 18.96 -20.45 -0.03
N THR A 88 19.34 -21.55 -0.67
CA THR A 88 19.88 -21.52 -2.03
C THR A 88 18.77 -21.36 -3.07
N ILE A 89 19.17 -21.04 -4.30
CA ILE A 89 18.27 -20.91 -5.44
C ILE A 89 17.64 -22.27 -5.81
N GLU A 90 18.38 -23.36 -5.63
CA GLU A 90 17.92 -24.73 -5.86
C GLU A 90 16.86 -25.14 -4.83
N MET A 91 17.03 -24.72 -3.56
CA MET A 91 16.02 -24.94 -2.53
C MET A 91 14.72 -24.17 -2.84
N ALA A 92 14.83 -22.93 -3.35
CA ALA A 92 13.66 -22.17 -3.78
C ALA A 92 12.93 -22.83 -4.96
N SER A 93 13.68 -23.43 -5.90
CA SER A 93 13.13 -24.16 -7.05
C SER A 93 12.44 -25.45 -6.59
N THR A 94 13.10 -26.23 -5.72
CA THR A 94 12.50 -27.42 -5.08
C THR A 94 11.22 -27.06 -4.32
N GLY A 95 11.22 -25.94 -3.59
CA GLY A 95 10.04 -25.49 -2.85
C GLY A 95 8.86 -25.14 -3.74
N LEU A 96 9.12 -24.58 -4.94
CA LEU A 96 8.09 -24.36 -5.94
C LEU A 96 7.48 -25.69 -6.43
N ASP A 97 8.31 -26.72 -6.66
CA ASP A 97 7.84 -28.06 -7.02
C ASP A 97 7.02 -28.73 -5.90
N GLU A 98 7.43 -28.56 -4.65
CA GLU A 98 6.70 -29.05 -3.48
C GLU A 98 5.32 -28.38 -3.35
N LEU A 99 5.20 -27.09 -3.68
CA LEU A 99 3.93 -26.36 -3.66
C LEU A 99 2.94 -26.90 -4.68
N PHE A 100 3.37 -27.13 -5.91
CA PHE A 100 2.51 -27.69 -6.96
C PHE A 100 2.15 -29.16 -6.74
N SER A 101 3.01 -29.91 -6.05
CA SER A 101 2.74 -31.32 -5.71
C SER A 101 1.99 -31.51 -4.38
N SER A 102 1.53 -30.42 -3.73
CA SER A 102 0.83 -30.43 -2.43
C SER A 102 1.62 -31.10 -1.28
N LYS A 103 2.96 -31.02 -1.33
CA LYS A 103 3.89 -31.62 -0.36
C LYS A 103 4.82 -30.60 0.30
N PHE A 104 4.39 -29.35 0.39
CA PHE A 104 5.18 -28.25 0.96
C PHE A 104 5.47 -28.46 2.45
N THR A 105 6.66 -28.98 2.76
CA THR A 105 6.99 -29.42 4.12
C THR A 105 8.41 -29.08 4.54
N LYS A 106 9.39 -29.05 3.62
CA LYS A 106 10.81 -28.94 3.97
C LYS A 106 11.41 -27.57 3.68
N THR A 107 10.99 -26.94 2.60
CA THR A 107 11.60 -25.70 2.09
C THR A 107 11.06 -24.41 2.73
N SER A 108 10.07 -24.53 3.61
CA SER A 108 9.47 -23.39 4.33
C SER A 108 10.25 -22.95 5.57
N GLY A 109 11.22 -23.74 6.04
CA GLY A 109 11.86 -23.57 7.35
C GLY A 109 10.92 -23.84 8.56
N LEU A 110 9.65 -24.13 8.30
CA LEU A 110 8.60 -24.37 9.29
C LEU A 110 7.95 -25.74 9.02
N ASN A 111 8.24 -26.70 9.88
CA ASN A 111 7.64 -28.03 9.79
C ASN A 111 6.11 -27.92 9.86
N ASN A 112 5.40 -28.57 8.92
CA ASN A 112 3.93 -28.60 8.84
C ASN A 112 3.24 -27.25 8.55
N LEU A 113 3.91 -26.34 7.83
CA LEU A 113 3.26 -25.11 7.34
C LEU A 113 2.12 -25.44 6.36
N GLN A 114 0.90 -25.07 6.75
CA GLN A 114 -0.30 -25.20 5.93
C GLN A 114 -0.35 -24.04 4.94
N VAL A 115 -0.50 -24.37 3.66
CA VAL A 115 -0.64 -23.44 2.54
C VAL A 115 -1.83 -23.86 1.69
N SER A 116 -2.51 -22.89 1.08
CA SER A 116 -3.50 -23.15 0.03
C SER A 116 -3.17 -22.26 -1.13
N VAL A 117 -2.59 -22.84 -2.17
CA VAL A 117 -2.29 -22.12 -3.42
C VAL A 117 -3.18 -22.72 -4.48
N ASN A 118 -3.99 -21.90 -5.13
CA ASN A 118 -4.99 -22.36 -6.09
C ASN A 118 -5.11 -21.44 -7.31
N LYS A 119 -4.26 -20.41 -7.41
CA LYS A 119 -4.14 -19.58 -8.60
C LYS A 119 -2.71 -19.09 -8.78
N CYS A 120 -2.13 -19.35 -9.95
CA CYS A 120 -0.87 -18.79 -10.38
C CYS A 120 -1.12 -17.43 -11.04
N ILE A 121 -0.50 -16.38 -10.53
CA ILE A 121 -0.50 -15.05 -11.16
C ILE A 121 0.82 -14.91 -11.94
N PRO A 122 0.74 -14.57 -13.24
CA PRO A 122 1.93 -14.35 -14.08
C PRO A 122 2.85 -13.26 -13.55
N LYS A 123 4.04 -13.15 -14.15
CA LYS A 123 5.04 -12.16 -13.76
C LYS A 123 4.46 -10.76 -13.87
N GLN A 124 4.68 -9.99 -12.81
CA GLN A 124 4.28 -8.60 -12.72
C GLN A 124 5.53 -7.78 -12.44
N TYR A 125 5.60 -6.60 -13.02
CA TYR A 125 6.64 -5.62 -12.71
C TYR A 125 6.06 -4.54 -11.80
N SER A 126 6.68 -4.33 -10.64
CA SER A 126 6.40 -3.18 -9.77
C SER A 126 7.55 -2.17 -9.91
N PRO A 127 7.28 -0.92 -10.32
CA PRO A 127 8.21 0.15 -10.04
C PRO A 127 8.35 0.33 -8.51
N ASN A 128 9.34 1.10 -8.07
CA ASN A 128 9.55 1.43 -6.65
C ASN A 128 8.49 2.43 -6.10
N SER A 129 7.24 2.28 -6.52
CA SER A 129 6.11 3.12 -6.16
C SER A 129 4.83 2.28 -6.11
N GLY A 130 3.84 2.77 -5.35
CA GLY A 130 2.54 2.11 -5.19
C GLY A 130 2.42 1.18 -3.98
N ARG A 131 1.26 0.51 -3.90
CA ARG A 131 0.86 -0.28 -2.72
C ARG A 131 1.68 -1.55 -2.55
N ILE A 132 1.93 -2.27 -3.65
CA ILE A 132 2.64 -3.56 -3.62
C ILE A 132 4.13 -3.37 -3.28
N ALA A 133 4.76 -2.30 -3.76
CA ALA A 133 6.15 -1.97 -3.45
C ALA A 133 6.43 -1.90 -1.94
N LYS A 134 5.44 -1.52 -1.12
CA LYS A 134 5.57 -1.48 0.35
C LYS A 134 5.59 -2.86 1.02
N ALA A 135 5.22 -3.91 0.30
CA ALA A 135 5.37 -5.31 0.73
C ALA A 135 6.58 -6.01 0.10
N LEU A 136 7.29 -5.32 -0.80
CA LEU A 136 8.52 -5.79 -1.45
C LEU A 136 9.73 -5.15 -0.78
N ASP A 137 10.90 -5.73 -1.02
CA ASP A 137 12.17 -5.09 -0.68
C ASP A 137 12.40 -3.89 -1.60
N VAL A 138 13.03 -2.83 -1.10
CA VAL A 138 13.19 -1.59 -1.88
C VAL A 138 14.29 -1.79 -2.93
N ASN A 139 13.90 -1.74 -4.21
CA ASN A 139 14.84 -1.71 -5.32
C ASN A 139 14.61 -0.46 -6.20
N PRO A 140 15.61 0.42 -6.39
CA PRO A 140 15.46 1.62 -7.21
C PRO A 140 15.01 1.36 -8.65
N ASN A 141 15.40 0.22 -9.22
CA ASN A 141 15.04 -0.18 -10.57
C ASN A 141 13.67 -0.88 -10.66
N GLY A 142 13.01 -1.15 -9.54
CA GLY A 142 11.79 -1.94 -9.47
C GLY A 142 12.04 -3.45 -9.49
N ASP A 143 10.96 -4.21 -9.30
CA ASP A 143 11.02 -5.64 -9.03
C ASP A 143 10.05 -6.37 -9.94
N TYR A 144 10.50 -7.52 -10.45
CA TYR A 144 9.55 -8.53 -10.88
C TYR A 144 9.06 -9.33 -9.69
N PHE A 145 7.82 -9.77 -9.75
CA PHE A 145 7.33 -10.77 -8.83
C PHE A 145 6.35 -11.72 -9.49
N LEU A 146 6.37 -12.95 -8.98
CA LEU A 146 5.43 -14.00 -9.29
C LEU A 146 4.62 -14.31 -8.04
N GLU A 147 3.32 -14.53 -8.19
CA GLU A 147 2.43 -14.72 -7.04
C GLU A 147 1.63 -16.02 -7.16
N LEU A 148 1.80 -16.85 -6.14
CA LEU A 148 0.96 -17.99 -5.85
C LEU A 148 -0.17 -17.52 -4.94
N PHE A 149 -1.30 -17.20 -5.54
CA PHE A 149 -2.44 -16.59 -4.86
C PHE A 149 -3.36 -17.65 -4.24
N ASP A 150 -3.71 -17.45 -2.98
CA ASP A 150 -4.79 -18.18 -2.34
C ASP A 150 -6.12 -17.48 -2.64
N GLN A 151 -6.90 -17.95 -3.61
CA GLN A 151 -8.19 -17.37 -3.95
C GLN A 151 -9.29 -17.79 -2.96
N LYS A 152 -9.22 -19.01 -2.43
CA LYS A 152 -10.24 -19.58 -1.53
C LYS A 152 -10.09 -19.09 -0.09
N LYS A 153 -8.85 -18.81 0.32
CA LYS A 153 -8.47 -18.37 1.67
C LYS A 153 -8.75 -19.40 2.76
N ASP A 154 -8.97 -20.67 2.41
CA ASP A 154 -9.48 -21.70 3.34
C ASP A 154 -8.59 -21.87 4.58
N VAL A 155 -7.27 -21.76 4.41
CA VAL A 155 -6.28 -21.89 5.48
C VAL A 155 -6.35 -20.71 6.46
N ILE A 156 -6.56 -19.49 5.97
CA ILE A 156 -6.42 -18.26 6.76
C ILE A 156 -7.77 -17.65 7.20
N LYS A 157 -8.85 -17.97 6.49
CA LYS A 157 -10.22 -17.51 6.76
C LYS A 157 -10.67 -17.70 8.20
N PRO A 158 -10.34 -18.80 8.92
CA PRO A 158 -10.68 -18.95 10.34
C PRO A 158 -10.12 -17.85 11.26
N PHE A 159 -9.10 -17.12 10.79
CA PHE A 159 -8.42 -16.08 11.57
C PHE A 159 -8.83 -14.65 11.18
N TYR A 160 -9.64 -14.45 10.14
CA TYR A 160 -9.98 -13.11 9.64
C TYR A 160 -10.58 -12.18 10.68
N SER A 161 -11.54 -12.65 11.48
CA SER A 161 -12.13 -11.84 12.56
C SER A 161 -11.10 -11.45 13.63
N LYS A 162 -10.02 -12.22 13.78
CA LYS A 162 -8.94 -11.99 14.76
C LYS A 162 -7.79 -11.17 14.19
N LEU A 163 -7.65 -11.16 12.86
CA LEU A 163 -6.66 -10.39 12.11
C LEU A 163 -7.16 -8.98 11.74
N GLN A 164 -8.36 -8.60 12.20
CA GLN A 164 -8.90 -7.26 12.04
C GLN A 164 -8.70 -6.41 13.32
N GLY A 165 -8.29 -5.16 13.13
CA GLY A 165 -8.22 -4.15 14.18
C GLY A 165 -6.81 -3.79 14.68
N VAL A 166 -6.78 -2.93 15.70
CA VAL A 166 -5.58 -2.28 16.28
C VAL A 166 -4.43 -3.25 16.58
N LYS A 167 -4.79 -4.48 16.92
CA LYS A 167 -3.88 -5.57 17.25
C LYS A 167 -3.00 -6.01 16.08
N PHE A 168 -3.61 -6.23 14.92
CA PHE A 168 -2.89 -6.56 13.68
C PHE A 168 -2.07 -5.37 13.18
N THR A 169 -2.61 -4.15 13.27
CA THR A 169 -1.88 -2.93 12.90
C THR A 169 -0.57 -2.80 13.67
N LYS A 170 -0.59 -3.01 15.00
CA LYS A 170 0.63 -3.00 15.82
C LYS A 170 1.63 -4.07 15.40
N PHE A 171 1.17 -5.27 15.08
CA PHE A 171 2.05 -6.33 14.58
C PHE A 171 2.68 -5.95 13.23
N ALA A 172 1.90 -5.40 12.30
CA ALA A 172 2.39 -4.96 11.00
C ALA A 172 3.41 -3.81 11.13
N GLU A 173 3.19 -2.85 12.03
CA GLU A 173 4.15 -1.77 12.31
C GLU A 173 5.48 -2.30 12.86
N GLU A 174 5.44 -3.28 13.76
CA GLU A 174 6.66 -3.88 14.32
C GLU A 174 7.40 -4.72 13.28
N ALA A 175 6.67 -5.53 12.49
CA ALA A 175 7.26 -6.25 11.37
C ALA A 175 7.97 -5.29 10.40
N LYS A 176 7.29 -4.20 10.01
CA LYS A 176 7.85 -3.16 9.13
C LYS A 176 9.13 -2.54 9.70
N LYS A 177 9.20 -2.29 11.01
CA LYS A 177 10.43 -1.78 11.65
C LYS A 177 11.57 -2.80 11.61
N GLU A 178 11.27 -4.09 11.78
CA GLU A 178 12.28 -5.15 11.85
C GLU A 178 12.75 -5.63 10.47
N ASN A 179 11.89 -5.67 9.46
CA ASN A 179 12.23 -6.21 8.13
C ASN A 179 11.80 -5.35 6.92
N GLY A 180 11.28 -4.14 7.15
CA GLY A 180 10.90 -3.20 6.09
C GLY A 180 9.55 -3.45 5.43
N ILE A 181 8.87 -4.57 5.71
CA ILE A 181 7.66 -4.99 4.99
C ILE A 181 6.39 -4.53 5.71
N ASP A 182 5.55 -3.77 5.01
CA ASP A 182 4.25 -3.32 5.53
C ASP A 182 3.11 -4.26 5.10
N ILE A 183 2.92 -5.34 5.87
CA ILE A 183 1.86 -6.33 5.60
C ILE A 183 0.44 -5.79 5.79
N SER A 184 0.25 -4.61 6.40
CA SER A 184 -1.07 -4.04 6.61
C SER A 184 -1.74 -3.59 5.30
N LEU A 185 -0.93 -3.35 4.27
CA LEU A 185 -1.36 -2.82 2.98
C LEU A 185 -1.68 -3.91 1.94
N ILE A 186 -1.37 -5.16 2.26
CA ILE A 186 -1.51 -6.32 1.37
C ILE A 186 -2.38 -7.43 1.99
N THR A 187 -3.39 -7.05 2.78
CA THR A 187 -4.32 -8.01 3.41
C THR A 187 -5.11 -8.83 2.40
N ASP A 188 -5.33 -8.31 1.19
CA ASP A 188 -5.90 -9.04 0.05
C ASP A 188 -5.01 -10.23 -0.40
N LYS A 189 -3.70 -10.17 -0.14
CA LYS A 189 -2.73 -11.22 -0.45
C LYS A 189 -2.57 -12.27 0.66
N ALA A 190 -3.37 -12.19 1.72
CA ALA A 190 -3.33 -13.18 2.80
C ALA A 190 -3.48 -14.62 2.29
N GLY A 191 -2.69 -15.55 2.82
CA GLY A 191 -2.58 -16.95 2.39
C GLY A 191 -1.62 -17.17 1.21
N GLY A 192 -1.25 -16.10 0.49
CA GLY A 192 -0.41 -16.19 -0.71
C GLY A 192 1.09 -16.31 -0.45
N ILE A 193 1.81 -16.66 -1.51
CA ILE A 193 3.27 -16.76 -1.55
C ILE A 193 3.77 -15.92 -2.73
N LEU A 194 4.75 -15.05 -2.49
CA LEU A 194 5.31 -14.13 -3.48
C LEU A 194 6.80 -14.40 -3.69
N TYR A 195 7.21 -14.64 -4.92
CA TYR A 195 8.61 -14.71 -5.32
C TYR A 195 9.02 -13.36 -5.92
N GLN A 196 9.97 -12.66 -5.30
CA GLN A 196 10.45 -11.33 -5.70
C GLN A 196 11.83 -11.44 -6.36
N PHE A 197 11.97 -10.86 -7.54
CA PHE A 197 13.18 -10.79 -8.35
C PHE A 197 13.55 -9.31 -8.60
N PRO A 198 14.43 -8.72 -7.77
CA PRO A 198 14.86 -7.35 -7.96
C PRO A 198 15.66 -7.18 -9.25
N ALA A 199 15.29 -6.23 -10.11
CA ALA A 199 16.09 -5.90 -11.29
C ALA A 199 17.38 -5.17 -10.87
N THR A 200 18.53 -5.83 -11.00
CA THR A 200 19.85 -5.34 -10.58
C THR A 200 20.84 -5.24 -11.74
N ILE A 201 20.39 -5.53 -12.96
CA ILE A 201 21.25 -5.65 -14.15
C ILE A 201 21.85 -4.31 -14.62
N VAL A 202 21.27 -3.18 -14.22
CA VAL A 202 21.72 -1.83 -14.58
C VAL A 202 21.32 -0.83 -13.50
N ASN A 203 22.14 0.18 -13.25
CA ASN A 203 21.76 1.37 -12.49
C ASN A 203 21.70 2.57 -13.44
N LEU A 204 20.65 3.39 -13.26
CA LEU A 204 20.45 4.60 -14.05
C LEU A 204 20.66 5.85 -13.20
N ASP A 205 21.38 6.82 -13.76
CA ASP A 205 21.44 8.20 -13.26
C ASP A 205 20.91 9.12 -14.35
N VAL A 206 19.81 9.83 -14.05
CA VAL A 206 19.09 10.65 -15.03
C VAL A 206 19.16 12.11 -14.63
N LYS A 207 19.73 12.93 -15.51
CA LYS A 207 19.80 14.38 -15.37
C LYS A 207 18.92 15.04 -16.42
N CYS A 208 18.35 16.19 -16.08
CA CYS A 208 17.58 17.02 -16.99
C CYS A 208 18.27 18.38 -17.11
N PRO A 209 19.29 18.54 -18.00
CA PRO A 209 20.01 19.79 -18.13
C PRO A 209 19.14 20.95 -18.61
N SER A 210 18.11 20.67 -19.40
CA SER A 210 17.15 21.66 -19.91
C SER A 210 15.74 21.06 -20.00
N SER A 211 14.74 21.88 -20.34
CA SER A 211 13.36 21.41 -20.48
C SER A 211 13.09 20.51 -21.70
N THR A 212 14.11 20.31 -22.54
CA THR A 212 14.00 19.55 -23.79
C THR A 212 15.08 18.47 -23.90
N LEU A 213 15.91 18.27 -22.88
CA LEU A 213 17.04 17.36 -22.93
C LEU A 213 17.15 16.56 -21.64
N LEU A 214 17.24 15.24 -21.77
CA LEU A 214 17.62 14.33 -20.72
C LEU A 214 19.00 13.75 -21.02
N THR A 215 19.80 13.57 -19.99
CA THR A 215 21.06 12.84 -20.05
C THR A 215 20.93 11.62 -19.14
N VAL A 216 20.93 10.44 -19.75
CA VAL A 216 20.84 9.16 -19.04
C VAL A 216 22.22 8.53 -19.00
N SER A 217 22.71 8.23 -17.80
CA SER A 217 23.93 7.46 -17.59
C SER A 217 23.59 6.03 -17.18
N PHE A 218 24.29 5.06 -17.78
CA PHE A 218 24.08 3.64 -17.62
C PHE A 218 25.28 3.02 -16.93
N ASP A 219 25.05 2.36 -15.80
CA ASP A 219 26.04 1.55 -15.11
C ASP A 219 25.57 0.10 -15.10
N TRP A 220 26.02 -0.65 -16.12
CA TRP A 220 25.66 -2.05 -16.31
C TRP A 220 26.38 -2.96 -15.32
N HIS A 221 25.70 -4.03 -14.92
CA HIS A 221 26.26 -4.99 -13.98
C HIS A 221 27.58 -5.59 -14.47
N SER A 222 28.62 -5.58 -13.63
CA SER A 222 30.01 -5.90 -14.01
C SER A 222 30.24 -7.35 -14.46
N LYS A 223 29.33 -8.27 -14.12
CA LYS A 223 29.38 -9.68 -14.55
C LYS A 223 28.82 -9.91 -15.96
N LEU A 224 28.21 -8.91 -16.59
CA LEU A 224 27.74 -9.05 -17.97
C LEU A 224 28.92 -9.28 -18.92
N THR A 225 28.84 -10.34 -19.71
CA THR A 225 29.82 -10.62 -20.78
C THR A 225 29.65 -9.67 -21.95
N SER A 226 28.42 -9.23 -22.22
CA SER A 226 28.08 -8.24 -23.23
C SER A 226 26.88 -7.41 -22.77
N VAL A 227 26.87 -6.14 -23.18
CA VAL A 227 25.79 -5.23 -22.84
C VAL A 227 24.58 -5.53 -23.74
N PRO A 228 23.38 -5.78 -23.15
CA PRO A 228 22.22 -6.21 -23.91
C PRO A 228 21.63 -5.07 -24.75
N GLU A 229 20.82 -5.45 -25.74
CA GLU A 229 20.02 -4.48 -26.48
C GLU A 229 18.84 -4.01 -25.63
N ALA A 230 18.68 -2.69 -25.55
CA ALA A 230 17.64 -2.07 -24.74
C ALA A 230 16.92 -0.94 -25.48
N LEU A 231 15.69 -0.69 -25.05
CA LEU A 231 14.83 0.40 -25.52
C LEU A 231 14.55 1.33 -24.34
N ILE A 232 14.77 2.62 -24.55
CA ILE A 232 14.48 3.68 -23.58
C ILE A 232 13.14 4.29 -23.99
N GLN A 233 12.16 4.19 -23.10
CA GLN A 233 10.85 4.82 -23.25
C GLN A 233 10.71 5.94 -22.22
N ILE A 234 10.35 7.14 -22.69
CA ILE A 234 10.05 8.28 -21.83
C ILE A 234 8.64 8.77 -22.13
N GLN A 235 7.83 8.92 -21.09
CA GLN A 235 6.49 9.47 -21.18
C GLN A 235 6.32 10.62 -20.19
N GLY A 236 5.98 11.81 -20.68
CA GLY A 236 5.60 12.95 -19.85
C GLY A 236 4.10 13.05 -19.70
N ASN A 237 3.62 13.33 -18.49
CA ASN A 237 2.18 13.52 -18.23
C ASN A 237 1.93 14.80 -17.42
N ILE A 238 0.88 15.53 -17.81
CA ILE A 238 0.28 16.61 -17.03
C ILE A 238 -1.21 16.32 -16.92
N GLY A 239 -1.68 15.99 -15.72
CA GLY A 239 -3.02 15.45 -15.52
C GLY A 239 -3.21 14.16 -16.33
N HIS A 240 -4.20 14.14 -17.22
CA HIS A 240 -4.48 13.01 -18.13
C HIS A 240 -3.91 13.20 -19.55
N VAL A 241 -3.13 14.25 -19.79
CA VAL A 241 -2.55 14.56 -21.11
C VAL A 241 -1.11 14.06 -21.17
N ILE A 242 -0.81 13.30 -22.22
CA ILE A 242 0.55 12.88 -22.56
C ILE A 242 1.25 14.05 -23.27
N THR A 243 2.30 14.60 -22.65
CA THR A 243 3.01 15.80 -23.13
C THR A 243 4.35 15.50 -23.78
N ALA A 244 4.91 14.32 -23.50
CA ALA A 244 6.10 13.79 -24.16
C ALA A 244 5.94 12.28 -24.35
N ALA A 245 6.37 11.78 -25.51
CA ALA A 245 6.44 10.35 -25.79
C ALA A 245 7.66 10.10 -26.68
N VAL A 246 8.69 9.48 -26.12
CA VAL A 246 9.95 9.20 -26.81
C VAL A 246 10.27 7.72 -26.65
N ASN A 247 10.64 7.09 -27.75
CA ASN A 247 11.18 5.74 -27.80
C ASN A 247 12.52 5.79 -28.53
N GLU A 248 13.61 5.50 -27.83
CA GLU A 248 14.94 5.48 -28.41
C GLU A 248 15.65 4.16 -28.11
N GLU A 249 16.43 3.68 -29.06
CA GLU A 249 17.31 2.55 -28.80
C GLU A 249 18.49 2.98 -27.94
N TYR A 250 18.87 2.11 -27.01
CA TYR A 250 20.09 2.31 -26.26
C TYR A 250 21.32 2.16 -27.17
N ASN A 251 22.12 3.22 -27.26
CA ASN A 251 23.25 3.32 -28.19
C ASN A 251 24.54 2.61 -27.72
N LYS A 252 24.47 1.81 -26.63
CA LYS A 252 25.59 1.07 -26.03
C LYS A 252 26.73 1.94 -25.47
N LYS A 253 26.51 3.25 -25.30
CA LYS A 253 27.46 4.16 -24.64
C LYS A 253 27.14 4.28 -23.15
N LYS A 254 28.13 4.74 -22.38
CA LYS A 254 27.95 5.01 -20.93
C LYS A 254 26.90 6.09 -20.66
N THR A 255 26.73 7.02 -21.58
CA THR A 255 25.78 8.12 -21.47
C THR A 255 25.07 8.33 -22.81
N GLN A 256 23.77 8.61 -22.77
CA GLN A 256 22.94 8.95 -23.92
C GLN A 256 22.15 10.22 -23.62
N GLU A 257 22.20 11.16 -24.55
CA GLU A 257 21.35 12.34 -24.55
C GLU A 257 20.08 12.05 -25.33
N ILE A 258 18.94 12.40 -24.76
CA ILE A 258 17.61 12.13 -25.30
C ILE A 258 16.86 13.45 -25.37
N THR A 259 16.43 13.81 -26.57
CA THR A 259 15.64 15.02 -26.76
C THR A 259 14.18 14.74 -26.43
N ILE A 260 13.59 15.55 -25.55
CA ILE A 260 12.18 15.48 -25.18
C ILE A 260 11.47 16.78 -25.60
N THR A 261 10.19 16.66 -25.94
CA THR A 261 9.39 17.81 -26.38
C THR A 261 8.95 18.71 -25.23
N ASN A 262 8.71 18.12 -24.05
CA ASN A 262 8.23 18.86 -22.89
C ASN A 262 8.58 18.12 -21.58
N SER A 263 9.38 18.75 -20.70
CA SER A 263 9.74 18.22 -19.38
C SER A 263 8.87 18.75 -18.23
N ASP A 264 7.84 19.55 -18.54
CA ASP A 264 7.12 20.35 -17.54
C ASP A 264 6.17 19.54 -16.65
N GLY A 265 5.96 18.28 -17.01
CA GLY A 265 5.18 17.32 -16.24
C GLY A 265 6.05 16.32 -15.49
N ASN A 266 5.38 15.36 -14.85
CA ASN A 266 6.07 14.18 -14.36
C ASN A 266 6.51 13.36 -15.57
N LEU A 267 7.81 13.10 -15.67
CA LEU A 267 8.36 12.21 -16.69
C LEU A 267 8.51 10.83 -16.08
N LYS A 268 8.05 9.81 -16.79
CA LYS A 268 8.32 8.42 -16.47
C LYS A 268 9.32 7.90 -17.49
N LEU A 269 10.47 7.46 -17.01
CA LEU A 269 11.45 6.73 -17.81
C LEU A 269 11.31 5.23 -17.53
N SER A 270 11.33 4.42 -18.57
CA SER A 270 11.37 2.96 -18.49
C SER A 270 12.41 2.43 -19.47
N LEU A 271 13.31 1.58 -18.99
CA LEU A 271 14.31 0.90 -19.79
C LEU A 271 13.89 -0.56 -19.96
N TYR A 272 13.72 -0.99 -21.20
CA TYR A 272 13.33 -2.36 -21.55
C TYR A 272 14.51 -3.09 -22.17
N LEU A 273 14.70 -4.36 -21.83
CA LEU A 273 15.42 -5.30 -22.67
C LEU A 273 14.59 -5.63 -23.91
N LYS A 274 15.23 -5.73 -25.08
CA LYS A 274 14.55 -6.17 -26.30
C LYS A 274 14.25 -7.68 -26.28
N SER A 275 15.15 -8.46 -25.71
CA SER A 275 15.04 -9.92 -25.61
C SER A 275 15.70 -10.43 -24.33
N PRO A 276 14.95 -11.04 -23.39
CA PRO A 276 13.48 -11.07 -23.36
C PRO A 276 12.88 -9.67 -23.16
N ASN A 277 11.61 -9.48 -23.52
CA ASN A 277 10.93 -8.19 -23.39
C ASN A 277 10.58 -7.90 -21.92
N LEU A 278 11.52 -7.29 -21.20
CA LEU A 278 11.43 -7.02 -19.75
C LEU A 278 11.86 -5.57 -19.45
N ILE A 279 11.07 -4.86 -18.65
CA ILE A 279 11.52 -3.64 -17.96
C ILE A 279 12.62 -3.99 -16.97
N ILE A 280 13.78 -3.35 -17.07
CA ILE A 280 14.93 -3.55 -16.17
C ILE A 280 15.23 -2.35 -15.29
N SER A 281 14.62 -1.20 -15.57
CA SER A 281 14.63 -0.03 -14.69
C SER A 281 13.45 0.87 -15.03
N SER A 282 12.82 1.46 -14.01
CA SER A 282 11.78 2.47 -14.17
C SER A 282 11.98 3.57 -13.14
N ALA A 283 11.90 4.82 -13.58
CA ALA A 283 12.06 5.99 -12.73
C ALA A 283 10.95 7.01 -13.00
N ASP A 284 10.33 7.48 -11.92
CA ASP A 284 9.49 8.68 -11.95
C ASP A 284 10.40 9.90 -11.69
N LEU A 285 10.49 10.78 -12.68
CA LEU A 285 11.33 11.96 -12.68
C LEU A 285 10.45 13.20 -12.52
N SER A 286 10.60 13.89 -11.40
CA SER A 286 9.99 15.20 -11.17
C SER A 286 11.12 16.22 -11.07
N TYR A 287 11.24 17.08 -12.08
CA TYR A 287 12.21 18.17 -12.05
C TYR A 287 11.49 19.45 -11.66
N PRO A 288 11.69 19.97 -10.44
CA PRO A 288 11.21 21.31 -10.14
C PRO A 288 11.95 22.26 -11.07
N ARG A 289 11.21 22.97 -11.94
CA ARG A 289 11.77 24.19 -12.54
C ARG A 289 12.25 25.02 -11.36
N ILE A 290 13.51 25.43 -11.39
CA ILE A 290 14.02 26.44 -10.46
C ILE A 290 13.26 27.72 -10.81
N THR A 291 12.02 27.86 -10.36
CA THR A 291 11.43 29.14 -10.08
C THR A 291 12.33 29.66 -8.98
N SER A 292 13.25 30.56 -9.32
CA SER A 292 14.25 31.18 -8.44
C SER A 292 13.96 30.88 -6.98
N LEU A 293 14.80 30.08 -6.32
CA LEU A 293 14.82 30.00 -4.85
C LEU A 293 15.02 31.44 -4.38
N ARG A 294 13.91 32.14 -4.20
CA ARG A 294 13.90 33.44 -3.55
C ARG A 294 14.17 33.06 -2.12
N ALA A 295 15.41 33.28 -1.70
CA ALA A 295 15.67 33.67 -0.33
C ALA A 295 14.83 34.92 -0.09
N GLY A 296 13.52 34.73 0.14
CA GLY A 296 12.63 35.79 0.57
C GLY A 296 13.20 36.25 1.89
N GLY A 297 13.81 37.42 1.90
CA GLY A 297 14.31 38.00 3.13
C GLY A 297 13.18 38.00 4.15
N MET A 298 13.45 37.42 5.31
CA MET A 298 12.58 37.49 6.48
C MET A 298 12.47 38.97 6.86
N TYR A 299 11.35 39.62 6.56
CA TYR A 299 11.19 41.05 6.84
C TYR A 299 9.97 41.41 7.70
N ASP A 300 9.18 40.45 8.19
CA ASP A 300 8.15 40.74 9.20
C ASP A 300 8.22 39.73 10.34
N HIS A 301 8.92 40.11 11.40
CA HIS A 301 8.91 39.44 12.70
C HIS A 301 7.78 40.02 13.53
N LYS A 302 6.59 39.41 13.47
CA LYS A 302 5.51 39.73 14.41
C LYS A 302 5.50 38.70 15.51
N VAL A 303 5.58 39.15 16.75
CA VAL A 303 5.49 38.27 17.91
C VAL A 303 4.03 38.19 18.35
N ARG A 304 3.50 36.98 18.55
CA ARG A 304 2.19 36.77 19.18
C ARG A 304 2.38 36.21 20.58
N ILE A 305 1.83 36.91 21.55
CA ILE A 305 1.85 36.54 22.96
C ILE A 305 0.43 36.16 23.35
N PHE A 306 0.25 35.01 24.01
CA PHE A 306 -1.02 34.57 24.57
C PHE A 306 -0.78 33.71 25.82
N GLU A 307 -1.82 33.42 26.58
CA GLU A 307 -1.70 32.74 27.88
C GLU A 307 -2.34 31.35 27.83
N VAL A 308 -1.63 30.34 28.29
CA VAL A 308 -2.10 28.96 28.44
C VAL A 308 -1.79 28.52 29.87
N ASP A 309 -2.80 28.05 30.60
CA ASP A 309 -2.68 27.59 31.99
C ASP A 309 -1.98 28.59 32.94
N GLY A 310 -2.26 29.88 32.79
CA GLY A 310 -1.67 30.92 33.63
C GLY A 310 -0.23 31.32 33.26
N LYS A 311 0.36 30.71 32.22
CA LYS A 311 1.68 31.05 31.69
C LYS A 311 1.56 31.76 30.34
N LYS A 312 2.25 32.89 30.22
CA LYS A 312 2.35 33.62 28.96
C LYS A 312 3.33 32.93 28.03
N GLU A 313 2.82 32.44 26.92
CA GLU A 313 3.58 31.84 25.82
C GLU A 313 3.77 32.86 24.71
N THR A 314 4.95 32.86 24.11
CA THR A 314 5.34 33.82 23.07
C THR A 314 5.84 33.06 21.85
N ILE A 315 5.22 33.30 20.69
CA ILE A 315 5.57 32.65 19.44
C ILE A 315 5.92 33.70 18.39
N SER A 316 7.07 33.52 17.73
CA SER A 316 7.46 34.34 16.57
C SER A 316 6.66 33.92 15.34
N ILE A 317 5.94 34.86 14.74
CA ILE A 317 5.22 34.68 13.48
C ILE A 317 6.10 35.27 12.38
N VAL A 318 6.52 34.40 11.46
CA VAL A 318 7.24 34.78 10.25
C VAL A 318 6.22 34.95 9.13
N GLY A 319 6.08 36.17 8.62
CA GLY A 319 5.28 36.46 7.44
C GLY A 319 6.10 36.31 6.16
N TYR A 320 5.66 35.45 5.24
CA TYR A 320 6.22 35.38 3.89
C TYR A 320 5.38 36.24 2.94
N ASN A 321 5.89 37.40 2.54
CA ASN A 321 5.33 38.14 1.41
C ASN A 321 5.92 37.58 0.12
N SER A 322 5.33 36.50 -0.40
CA SER A 322 5.55 36.10 -1.78
C SER A 322 4.71 36.99 -2.69
N GLN A 323 5.27 38.12 -3.14
CA GLN A 323 4.75 38.77 -4.34
C GLN A 323 4.99 37.80 -5.51
N PRO A 324 3.95 37.25 -6.16
CA PRO A 324 4.13 36.38 -7.30
C PRO A 324 4.83 37.19 -8.40
N THR A 325 5.98 36.71 -8.87
CA THR A 325 6.52 37.24 -10.12
C THR A 325 5.53 36.99 -11.23
N ASN A 326 5.21 38.04 -11.98
CA ASN A 326 4.47 38.02 -13.23
C ASN A 326 5.23 37.26 -14.32
N GLY A 327 5.47 35.97 -14.12
CA GLY A 327 5.71 35.03 -15.20
C GLY A 327 4.41 34.27 -15.43
N GLU A 328 3.75 34.53 -16.55
CA GLU A 328 2.61 33.73 -17.01
C GLU A 328 3.11 32.35 -17.44
N ASP A 329 3.30 31.43 -16.48
CA ASP A 329 3.58 30.04 -16.79
C ASP A 329 2.26 29.34 -17.15
N TYR A 330 2.14 28.82 -18.37
CA TYR A 330 0.95 28.10 -18.84
C TYR A 330 0.58 26.92 -17.93
N LEU A 331 1.57 26.32 -17.27
CA LEU A 331 1.40 25.25 -16.27
C LEU A 331 0.61 25.71 -15.04
N ARG A 332 0.69 27.00 -14.69
CA ARG A 332 -0.09 27.57 -13.61
C ARG A 332 -1.58 27.58 -13.95
N TYR A 333 -1.92 27.85 -15.21
CA TYR A 333 -3.31 27.79 -15.68
C TYR A 333 -3.81 26.35 -15.74
N ILE A 334 -2.99 25.42 -16.22
CA ILE A 334 -3.35 23.99 -16.25
C ILE A 334 -3.54 23.48 -14.82
N SER A 335 -2.59 23.71 -13.91
CA SER A 335 -2.71 23.25 -12.51
C SER A 335 -3.89 23.90 -11.78
N ALA A 336 -4.17 25.19 -12.01
CA ALA A 336 -5.35 25.86 -11.45
C ALA A 336 -6.66 25.25 -11.98
N ASN A 337 -6.74 24.94 -13.28
CA ASN A 337 -7.90 24.28 -13.87
C ASN A 337 -8.06 22.86 -13.31
N THR A 338 -7.00 22.05 -13.31
CA THR A 338 -7.00 20.69 -12.75
C THR A 338 -7.44 20.69 -11.29
N TYR A 339 -6.94 21.62 -10.47
CA TYR A 339 -7.37 21.77 -9.08
C TYR A 339 -8.87 22.10 -8.99
N SER A 340 -9.37 22.97 -9.86
CA SER A 340 -10.80 23.32 -9.88
C SER A 340 -11.68 22.15 -10.33
N GLU A 341 -11.24 21.35 -11.29
CA GLU A 341 -11.93 20.16 -11.78
C GLU A 341 -11.92 19.06 -10.74
N GLU A 342 -10.77 18.78 -10.11
CA GLU A 342 -10.63 17.79 -9.05
C GLU A 342 -11.47 18.19 -7.84
N LYS A 343 -11.43 19.46 -7.41
CA LYS A 343 -12.32 19.98 -6.37
C LYS A 343 -13.78 19.76 -6.72
N LYS A 344 -14.19 20.11 -7.94
CA LYS A 344 -15.57 19.93 -8.41
C LYS A 344 -15.98 18.46 -8.42
N PHE A 345 -15.11 17.56 -8.87
CA PHE A 345 -15.34 16.12 -8.86
C PHE A 345 -15.48 15.57 -7.43
N LEU A 346 -14.60 15.99 -6.53
CA LEU A 346 -14.66 15.60 -5.12
C LEU A 346 -15.93 16.13 -4.44
N GLU A 347 -16.38 17.34 -4.79
CA GLU A 347 -17.63 17.92 -4.31
C GLU A 347 -18.86 17.17 -4.87
N GLN A 348 -18.83 16.76 -6.13
CA GLN A 348 -19.91 15.99 -6.77
C GLN A 348 -20.04 14.57 -6.21
N THR A 349 -18.91 13.91 -5.97
CA THR A 349 -18.84 12.57 -5.37
C THR A 349 -19.03 12.58 -3.86
N LEU A 350 -19.11 13.77 -3.25
CA LEU A 350 -19.16 13.99 -1.81
C LEU A 350 -17.97 13.37 -1.06
N ALA A 351 -16.85 13.15 -1.76
CA ALA A 351 -15.59 12.73 -1.16
C ALA A 351 -14.91 13.87 -0.40
N PHE A 352 -15.07 15.11 -0.87
CA PHE A 352 -14.68 16.33 -0.15
C PHE A 352 -15.61 17.48 -0.53
N LYS A 353 -16.28 18.08 0.46
CA LYS A 353 -17.13 19.25 0.25
C LYS A 353 -17.06 20.17 1.46
N GLN A 354 -16.89 21.46 1.21
CA GLN A 354 -16.86 22.49 2.25
C GLN A 354 -18.22 23.17 2.34
N TYR A 355 -18.76 23.27 3.55
CA TYR A 355 -20.02 23.96 3.81
C TYR A 355 -19.74 25.31 4.47
N SER A 356 -20.46 26.34 4.03
CA SER A 356 -20.44 27.67 4.65
C SER A 356 -21.42 27.74 5.83
N ILE A 357 -21.25 28.77 6.67
CA ILE A 357 -22.19 29.10 7.74
C ILE A 357 -23.60 29.25 7.14
N GLY A 358 -24.58 28.53 7.69
CA GLY A 358 -25.97 28.50 7.20
C GLY A 358 -26.32 27.31 6.30
N SER A 359 -25.34 26.57 5.78
CA SER A 359 -25.56 25.44 4.86
C SER A 359 -25.85 24.10 5.55
N ARG A 360 -26.44 24.12 6.76
CA ARG A 360 -26.70 22.89 7.54
C ARG A 360 -27.66 21.94 6.82
N GLY A 361 -28.70 22.48 6.18
CA GLY A 361 -29.67 21.68 5.42
C GLY A 361 -29.01 20.91 4.28
N ASP A 362 -28.17 21.58 3.49
CA ASP A 362 -27.44 20.97 2.38
C ASP A 362 -26.47 19.90 2.86
N ALA A 363 -25.73 20.18 3.95
CA ALA A 363 -24.82 19.22 4.56
C ALA A 363 -25.53 17.95 5.01
N LEU A 364 -26.69 18.09 5.68
CA LEU A 364 -27.49 16.94 6.09
C LEU A 364 -28.04 16.17 4.90
N SER A 365 -28.50 16.86 3.85
CA SER A 365 -29.00 16.23 2.62
C SER A 365 -27.90 15.39 1.94
N ASP A 366 -26.69 15.93 1.84
CA ASP A 366 -25.56 15.23 1.23
C ASP A 366 -25.11 14.02 2.07
N ILE A 367 -25.08 14.14 3.40
CA ILE A 367 -24.81 13.00 4.29
C ILE A 367 -25.88 11.92 4.11
N ARG A 368 -27.17 12.28 4.07
CA ARG A 368 -28.27 11.33 3.84
C ARG A 368 -28.13 10.63 2.49
N LYS A 369 -27.77 11.36 1.44
CA LYS A 369 -27.51 10.82 0.10
C LYS A 369 -26.37 9.80 0.12
N LEU A 370 -25.27 10.09 0.83
CA LEU A 370 -24.16 9.15 0.98
C LEU A 370 -24.59 7.87 1.69
N ILE A 371 -25.32 8.02 2.80
CA ILE A 371 -25.85 6.90 3.59
C ILE A 371 -26.79 6.04 2.74
N SER A 372 -27.80 6.62 2.10
CA SER A 372 -28.76 5.86 1.29
C SER A 372 -28.13 5.16 0.09
N SER A 373 -27.01 5.68 -0.43
CA SER A 373 -26.30 5.10 -1.57
C SER A 373 -25.32 3.98 -1.19
N HIS A 374 -24.85 3.95 0.06
CA HIS A 374 -23.78 3.06 0.52
C HIS A 374 -24.11 2.32 1.83
N ASP A 375 -25.38 2.27 2.24
CA ASP A 375 -25.81 1.67 3.50
C ASP A 375 -25.72 0.13 3.53
N ARG A 376 -25.35 -0.56 2.45
CA ARG A 376 -25.19 -2.02 2.45
C ARG A 376 -24.07 -2.48 3.40
N GLY A 377 -24.44 -3.10 4.51
CA GLY A 377 -23.52 -3.70 5.48
C GLY A 377 -23.40 -2.87 6.75
N ALA A 378 -22.69 -1.75 6.70
CA ALA A 378 -22.50 -0.88 7.87
C ALA A 378 -22.22 0.57 7.48
N VAL A 379 -22.73 1.51 8.29
CA VAL A 379 -22.50 2.95 8.18
C VAL A 379 -21.84 3.43 9.47
N TYR A 380 -20.71 4.14 9.32
CA TYR A 380 -19.94 4.69 10.43
C TYR A 380 -19.92 6.22 10.32
N LEU A 381 -20.53 6.90 11.28
CA LEU A 381 -20.45 8.36 11.41
C LEU A 381 -19.38 8.71 12.45
N TRP A 382 -18.36 9.48 12.07
CA TRP A 382 -17.35 9.96 13.01
C TRP A 382 -17.36 11.48 13.03
N ASP A 383 -17.79 12.05 14.14
CA ASP A 383 -17.87 13.50 14.33
C ASP A 383 -17.53 13.86 15.78
N PRO A 384 -16.44 14.61 16.06
CA PRO A 384 -16.09 15.01 17.42
C PRO A 384 -17.17 15.87 18.10
N PHE A 385 -18.05 16.53 17.36
CA PHE A 385 -19.12 17.38 17.89
C PHE A 385 -20.51 16.75 17.80
N LEU A 386 -20.58 15.45 17.54
CA LEU A 386 -21.81 14.71 17.32
C LEU A 386 -22.81 14.88 18.47
N ARG A 387 -24.04 15.28 18.14
CA ARG A 387 -25.17 15.32 19.07
C ARG A 387 -26.17 14.20 18.77
N SER A 388 -27.04 13.89 19.73
CA SER A 388 -28.10 12.89 19.57
C SER A 388 -29.00 13.18 18.37
N ASN A 389 -29.34 14.45 18.14
CA ASN A 389 -30.18 14.85 17.00
C ASN A 389 -29.47 14.64 15.67
N ASP A 390 -28.14 14.81 15.59
CA ASP A 390 -27.40 14.56 14.35
C ASP A 390 -27.48 13.10 13.93
N ILE A 391 -27.51 12.14 14.88
CA ILE A 391 -27.71 10.71 14.61
C ILE A 391 -29.08 10.46 13.97
N MET A 392 -30.14 11.06 14.54
CA MET A 392 -31.51 10.92 14.03
C MET A 392 -31.67 11.59 12.67
N GLU A 393 -30.99 12.73 12.47
CA GLU A 393 -31.03 13.48 11.21
C GLU A 393 -30.15 12.88 10.12
N THR A 394 -29.34 11.84 10.39
CA THR A 394 -28.41 11.23 9.43
C THR A 394 -28.55 9.71 9.34
N LEU A 395 -28.06 8.95 10.33
CA LEU A 395 -27.96 7.49 10.31
C LEU A 395 -29.32 6.80 10.10
N TYR A 396 -30.40 7.38 10.62
CA TYR A 396 -31.76 6.84 10.47
C TYR A 396 -32.32 6.92 9.04
N TYR A 397 -31.62 7.60 8.12
CA TYR A 397 -31.95 7.63 6.69
C TYR A 397 -31.33 6.43 5.92
N SER A 398 -30.69 5.49 6.61
CA SER A 398 -30.35 4.19 6.06
C SER A 398 -31.62 3.41 5.74
N SER A 399 -31.78 3.01 4.49
CA SER A 399 -32.96 2.30 3.97
C SER A 399 -32.85 0.78 4.08
N ASN A 400 -31.63 0.25 4.24
CA ASN A 400 -31.38 -1.18 4.30
C ASN A 400 -31.64 -1.77 5.70
N GLN A 401 -32.48 -2.81 5.75
CA GLN A 401 -33.02 -3.41 6.99
C GLN A 401 -31.98 -4.07 7.90
N ASN A 402 -30.77 -4.36 7.41
CA ASN A 402 -29.73 -5.09 8.15
C ASN A 402 -28.42 -4.31 8.29
N SER A 403 -28.47 -2.99 8.05
CA SER A 403 -27.28 -2.14 8.09
C SER A 403 -26.88 -1.84 9.53
N GLN A 404 -25.61 -2.09 9.87
CA GLN A 404 -25.08 -1.70 11.18
C GLN A 404 -24.81 -0.21 11.21
N LEU A 405 -25.58 0.55 11.99
CA LEU A 405 -25.41 1.99 12.16
C LEU A 405 -24.54 2.25 13.40
N ARG A 406 -23.40 2.90 13.20
CA ARG A 406 -22.42 3.17 14.26
C ARG A 406 -22.03 4.64 14.23
N ALA A 407 -21.89 5.25 15.40
CA ALA A 407 -21.45 6.62 15.53
C ALA A 407 -20.35 6.76 16.58
N ILE A 408 -19.35 7.60 16.30
CA ILE A 408 -18.22 7.90 17.17
C ILE A 408 -18.20 9.42 17.41
N GLY A 409 -18.41 9.82 18.67
CA GLY A 409 -18.31 11.20 19.15
C GLY A 409 -17.08 11.44 20.02
N ALA A 410 -16.79 12.70 20.37
CA ALA A 410 -15.74 13.00 21.34
C ALA A 410 -16.10 12.54 22.76
N ILE A 411 -15.08 12.18 23.54
CA ILE A 411 -15.24 11.89 24.97
C ILE A 411 -15.32 13.24 25.70
N THR A 412 -16.54 13.64 26.04
CA THR A 412 -16.86 14.75 26.97
C THR A 412 -17.13 14.21 28.37
N ASP A 413 -17.09 15.05 29.41
CA ASP A 413 -17.43 14.66 30.79
C ASP A 413 -18.80 13.99 30.89
N ALA A 414 -19.78 14.47 30.12
CA ALA A 414 -21.11 13.87 30.02
C ALA A 414 -21.07 12.46 29.40
N SER A 415 -20.34 12.27 28.30
CA SER A 415 -20.18 10.94 27.68
C SER A 415 -19.33 10.00 28.54
N LYS A 416 -18.34 10.54 29.26
CA LYS A 416 -17.44 9.83 30.16
C LYS A 416 -18.22 9.26 31.35
N LEU A 417 -19.19 10.01 31.90
CA LEU A 417 -20.13 9.50 32.90
C LEU A 417 -20.96 8.29 32.40
N VAL A 418 -21.26 8.20 31.10
CA VAL A 418 -21.97 7.06 30.49
C VAL A 418 -21.02 5.89 30.21
N TYR A 419 -19.80 6.15 29.75
CA TYR A 419 -18.77 5.13 29.49
C TYR A 419 -18.21 4.52 30.78
N GLU A 420 -18.02 5.32 31.83
CA GLU A 420 -17.50 4.91 33.14
C GLU A 420 -18.59 4.32 34.03
N LYS A 421 -19.86 4.69 33.82
CA LYS A 421 -21.00 3.85 34.21
C LYS A 421 -21.03 2.62 33.32
N LYS A 422 -20.13 1.66 33.53
CA LYS A 422 -20.47 0.25 33.34
C LYS A 422 -21.59 -0.07 34.32
N VAL A 423 -22.82 0.16 33.88
CA VAL A 423 -24.07 -0.07 34.62
C VAL A 423 -24.31 -1.59 34.72
N PRO A 424 -24.27 -2.23 35.92
CA PRO A 424 -24.85 -3.57 36.09
C PRO A 424 -26.38 -3.58 35.88
N GLN A 425 -27.03 -2.42 35.96
CA GLN A 425 -28.48 -2.17 35.79
C GLN A 425 -28.96 -1.90 34.34
N ALA A 426 -28.10 -1.83 33.31
CA ALA A 426 -28.56 -1.56 31.94
C ALA A 426 -29.09 -2.85 31.27
N SER A 427 -28.52 -4.00 31.60
CA SER A 427 -29.05 -5.31 31.26
C SER A 427 -30.43 -5.54 31.88
N GLU A 428 -30.63 -5.18 33.16
CA GLU A 428 -31.92 -5.34 33.84
C GLU A 428 -33.03 -4.46 33.24
N LYS A 429 -32.72 -3.22 32.86
CA LYS A 429 -33.71 -2.34 32.20
C LYS A 429 -34.03 -2.78 30.77
N ILE A 430 -33.07 -3.34 30.04
CA ILE A 430 -33.29 -3.89 28.70
C ILE A 430 -34.15 -5.16 28.80
N GLU A 431 -33.90 -6.05 29.76
CA GLU A 431 -34.76 -7.22 30.02
C GLU A 431 -36.18 -6.84 30.43
N GLN A 432 -36.35 -5.82 31.28
CA GLN A 432 -37.68 -5.31 31.63
C GLN A 432 -38.44 -4.74 30.42
N ILE A 433 -37.77 -4.01 29.53
CA ILE A 433 -38.39 -3.49 28.30
C ILE A 433 -38.73 -4.64 27.34
N TYR A 434 -37.87 -5.64 27.19
CA TYR A 434 -38.16 -6.85 26.39
C TYR A 434 -39.35 -7.63 26.95
N GLN A 435 -39.50 -7.74 28.27
CA GLN A 435 -40.66 -8.40 28.88
C GLN A 435 -41.96 -7.61 28.70
N ILE A 436 -41.93 -6.28 28.82
CA ILE A 436 -43.11 -5.41 28.62
C ILE A 436 -43.58 -5.44 27.15
N VAL A 437 -42.65 -5.45 26.19
CA VAL A 437 -42.99 -5.53 24.76
C VAL A 437 -43.56 -6.91 24.42
N ASN A 438 -43.00 -7.99 24.98
CA ASN A 438 -43.49 -9.34 24.72
C ASN A 438 -44.82 -9.66 25.42
N SER A 439 -45.11 -9.10 26.60
CA SER A 439 -46.42 -9.26 27.25
C SER A 439 -47.52 -8.51 26.50
N SER A 440 -47.20 -7.34 25.93
CA SER A 440 -48.16 -6.53 25.14
C SER A 440 -48.48 -7.14 23.77
N LEU A 441 -47.68 -8.11 23.30
CA LEU A 441 -47.90 -8.84 22.06
C LEU A 441 -48.67 -10.16 22.25
N GLN A 442 -48.96 -10.57 23.49
CA GLN A 442 -49.79 -11.75 23.80
C GLN A 442 -51.26 -11.41 24.09
N ASP A 443 -51.57 -10.13 24.31
CA ASP A 443 -52.94 -9.61 24.49
C ASP A 443 -53.53 -8.97 23.20
N LEU A 444 -52.92 -9.24 22.04
CA LEU A 444 -53.37 -8.96 20.68
C LEU A 444 -53.50 -10.30 19.92
#